data_AF-A0A7J4P2F6-F1
#
_entry.id   AF-A0A7J4P2F6-F1
#
_cell.length_a   1.000
_cell.length_b   1.000
_cell.length_c   1.000
_cell.angle_alpha   90.00
_cell.angle_beta   90.00
_cell.angle_gamma   90.00
#
_symmetry.space_group_name_H-M   'P 1'
#
loop_
_entity.id
_entity.type
_entity.pdbx_description
1 polymer ?
#
loop_
_entity_poly.entity_id
_entity_poly.type
_entity_poly.pdbx_seq_one_letter_code
_entity_poly.pdbx_strand_id
1 'polypeptide(L)'
;MKPGRDEVEEVVFQALASTERREILRIIHTREGGATYSEILGELALTTGNMNYHLKQLEGLLEKDERRCYRLTPLGERAMSVLRGVDVPENLGDYVSAAKASQAVSIHPFVSKLLMGAVVMTSFFLLVWGYIAYIAISEGSPVFVYIVLAFLLVAGLLVLVGLIRVLRSAPEYVKRLERRLGLTR
;
A
#
# COMPACT_ATOMS: atom_id res chain seq x y z
N MET A 1 32.00 4.85 17.21
CA MET A 1 30.78 5.03 18.02
C MET A 1 30.03 3.70 18.01
N LYS A 2 29.49 3.22 19.14
CA LYS A 2 28.65 2.01 19.10
C LYS A 2 27.28 2.43 18.54
N PRO A 3 26.70 1.70 17.57
CA PRO A 3 25.40 2.04 17.03
C PRO A 3 24.34 1.97 18.12
N GLY A 4 23.34 2.85 18.03
CA GLY A 4 22.19 2.83 18.93
C GLY A 4 21.35 1.56 18.73
N ARG A 5 20.64 1.11 19.77
CA ARG A 5 19.73 -0.04 19.65
C ARG A 5 18.67 0.20 18.57
N ASP A 6 18.08 1.39 18.56
CA ASP A 6 17.01 1.76 17.63
C ASP A 6 17.50 1.75 16.18
N GLU A 7 18.73 2.22 15.92
CA GLU A 7 19.35 2.19 14.59
C GLU A 7 19.53 0.74 14.08
N VAL A 8 19.97 -0.15 14.97
CA VAL A 8 20.13 -1.58 14.63
C VAL A 8 18.77 -2.22 14.33
N GLU A 9 17.76 -1.94 15.15
CA GLU A 9 16.40 -2.45 14.95
C GLU A 9 15.81 -1.95 13.62
N GLU A 10 15.95 -0.65 13.31
CA GLU A 10 15.45 -0.05 12.07
C GLU A 10 16.08 -0.70 10.83
N VAL A 11 17.40 -0.85 10.80
CA VAL A 11 18.12 -1.48 9.68
C VAL A 11 17.68 -2.94 9.50
N VAL A 12 17.54 -3.69 10.60
CA VAL A 12 17.07 -5.08 10.55
C VAL A 12 15.64 -5.16 10.02
N PHE A 13 14.70 -4.37 10.55
CA PHE A 13 13.31 -4.42 10.10
C PHE A 13 13.14 -3.96 8.66
N GLN A 14 13.89 -2.95 8.23
CA GLN A 14 13.92 -2.51 6.84
C GLN A 14 14.42 -3.63 5.90
N ALA A 15 15.50 -4.33 6.27
CA ALA A 15 15.99 -5.47 5.52
C ALA A 15 14.95 -6.60 5.43
N LEU A 16 14.24 -6.91 6.52
CA LEU A 16 13.27 -8.00 6.58
C LEU A 16 11.90 -7.68 5.94
N ALA A 17 11.64 -6.43 5.58
CA ALA A 17 10.36 -6.01 5.00
C ALA A 17 10.04 -6.70 3.64
N SER A 18 11.04 -7.02 2.83
CA SER A 18 10.86 -7.70 1.52
C SER A 18 10.94 -9.21 1.66
N THR A 19 10.00 -9.91 1.03
CA THR A 19 9.98 -11.38 0.97
C THR A 19 11.24 -11.94 0.35
N GLU A 20 11.67 -11.37 -0.77
CA GLU A 20 12.87 -11.78 -1.50
C GLU A 20 14.12 -11.64 -0.62
N ARG A 21 14.25 -10.53 0.11
CA ARG A 21 15.37 -10.35 1.06
C ARG A 21 15.36 -11.40 2.18
N ARG A 22 14.19 -11.74 2.72
CA ARG A 22 14.07 -12.81 3.71
C ARG A 22 14.51 -14.16 3.14
N GLU A 23 14.11 -14.47 1.90
CA GLU A 23 14.54 -15.73 1.28
C GLU A 23 16.04 -15.74 0.98
N ILE A 24 16.63 -14.64 0.50
CA ILE A 24 18.08 -14.53 0.30
C ILE A 24 18.84 -14.85 1.60
N LEU A 25 18.41 -14.27 2.72
CA LEU A 25 19.02 -14.54 4.03
C LEU A 25 18.88 -16.02 4.43
N ARG A 26 17.73 -16.66 4.17
CA ARG A 26 17.51 -18.09 4.45
C ARG A 26 18.39 -19.00 3.59
N ILE A 27 18.52 -18.71 2.30
CA ILE A 27 19.36 -19.48 1.37
C ILE A 27 20.82 -19.44 1.84
N ILE A 28 21.33 -18.24 2.15
CA ILE A 28 22.70 -18.05 2.62
C ILE A 28 22.92 -18.75 3.96
N HIS A 29 21.95 -18.66 4.90
CA HIS A 29 22.05 -19.30 6.21
C HIS A 29 22.05 -20.83 6.13
N THR A 30 21.32 -21.41 5.18
CA THR A 30 21.15 -22.87 5.07
C THR A 30 22.37 -23.55 4.43
N ARG A 31 23.16 -22.81 3.63
CA ARG A 31 24.31 -23.34 2.91
C ARG A 31 25.59 -23.19 3.72
N GLU A 32 26.25 -24.31 3.99
CA GLU A 32 27.57 -24.30 4.63
C GLU A 32 28.58 -23.53 3.78
N GLY A 33 29.10 -22.43 4.32
CA GLY A 33 30.05 -21.56 3.62
C GLY A 33 29.43 -20.45 2.77
N GLY A 34 28.11 -20.25 2.84
CA GLY A 34 27.40 -19.18 2.13
C GLY A 34 26.88 -19.59 0.76
N ALA A 35 26.41 -18.60 -0.02
CA ALA A 35 25.84 -18.83 -1.34
C ALA A 35 26.42 -17.90 -2.40
N THR A 36 26.70 -18.40 -3.59
CA THR A 36 27.13 -17.59 -4.73
C THR A 36 25.96 -16.84 -5.36
N TYR A 37 26.27 -15.79 -6.14
CA TYR A 37 25.26 -15.02 -6.86
C TYR A 37 24.34 -15.89 -7.72
N SER A 38 24.92 -16.83 -8.48
CA SER A 38 24.19 -17.69 -9.41
C SER A 38 23.27 -18.68 -8.69
N GLU A 39 23.66 -19.13 -7.50
CA GLU A 39 22.85 -20.04 -6.68
C GLU A 39 21.61 -19.33 -6.13
N ILE A 40 21.79 -18.14 -5.55
CA ILE A 40 20.69 -17.32 -5.06
C ILE A 40 19.73 -16.97 -6.21
N LEU A 41 20.27 -16.64 -7.40
CA LEU A 41 19.49 -16.32 -8.59
C LEU A 41 18.68 -17.51 -9.09
N GLY A 42 19.30 -18.70 -9.10
CA GLY A 42 18.66 -19.94 -9.53
C GLY A 42 17.52 -20.37 -8.62
N GLU A 43 17.64 -20.17 -7.31
CA GLU A 43 16.60 -20.55 -6.35
C GLU A 43 15.40 -19.59 -6.35
N LEU A 44 15.63 -18.28 -6.52
CA LEU A 44 14.55 -17.28 -6.43
C LEU A 44 13.93 -16.91 -7.78
N ALA A 45 14.44 -17.46 -8.89
CA ALA A 45 13.99 -17.17 -10.26
C ALA A 45 13.87 -15.65 -10.56
N LEU A 46 14.72 -14.82 -9.92
CA LEU A 46 14.71 -13.38 -10.08
C LEU A 46 15.45 -12.95 -11.36
N THR A 47 15.14 -11.75 -11.85
CA THR A 47 15.99 -11.10 -12.85
C THR A 47 17.28 -10.59 -12.19
N THR A 48 18.36 -10.48 -12.96
CA THR A 48 19.66 -9.96 -12.46
C THR A 48 19.54 -8.55 -11.88
N GLY A 49 18.75 -7.69 -12.53
CA GLY A 49 18.47 -6.34 -12.03
C GLY A 49 17.77 -6.33 -10.68
N ASN A 50 16.76 -7.18 -10.49
CA ASN A 50 16.04 -7.30 -9.22
C ASN A 50 16.95 -7.87 -8.12
N MET A 51 17.73 -8.90 -8.46
CA MET A 51 18.71 -9.48 -7.52
C MET A 51 19.72 -8.45 -7.02
N ASN A 52 20.31 -7.67 -7.93
CA ASN A 52 21.29 -6.63 -7.57
C ASN A 52 20.67 -5.57 -6.65
N TYR A 53 19.40 -5.21 -6.89
CA TYR A 53 18.68 -4.30 -6.01
C TYR A 53 18.55 -4.87 -4.59
N HIS A 54 18.11 -6.12 -4.44
CA HIS A 54 17.97 -6.74 -3.12
C HIS A 54 19.32 -6.91 -2.40
N LEU A 55 20.38 -7.34 -3.10
CA LEU A 55 21.71 -7.47 -2.52
C LEU A 55 22.27 -6.13 -2.04
N LYS A 56 22.06 -5.05 -2.80
CA LYS A 56 22.45 -3.69 -2.36
C LYS A 56 21.71 -3.26 -1.09
N GLN A 57 20.43 -3.59 -0.97
CA GLN A 57 19.64 -3.30 0.23
C GLN A 57 19.99 -4.21 1.43
N LEU A 58 20.77 -5.27 1.20
CA LEU A 58 21.32 -6.17 2.22
C LEU A 58 22.80 -5.89 2.51
N GLU A 59 23.35 -4.81 1.95
CA GLU A 59 24.72 -4.39 2.24
C GLU A 59 24.90 -4.12 3.74
N GLY A 60 25.99 -4.62 4.33
CA GLY A 60 26.23 -4.58 5.78
C GLY A 60 25.57 -5.73 6.56
N LEU A 61 24.51 -6.35 6.04
CA LEU A 61 23.99 -7.64 6.55
C LEU A 61 24.68 -8.82 5.89
N LEU A 62 25.18 -8.62 4.68
CA LEU A 62 25.95 -9.58 3.91
C LEU A 62 27.39 -9.11 3.71
N GLU A 63 28.32 -10.05 3.79
CA GLU A 63 29.69 -9.90 3.34
C GLU A 63 29.97 -10.88 2.20
N LYS A 64 30.96 -10.55 1.37
CA LYS A 64 31.37 -11.40 0.26
C LYS A 64 32.79 -11.88 0.51
N ASP A 65 32.98 -13.19 0.54
CA ASP A 65 34.29 -13.79 0.76
C ASP A 65 35.15 -13.82 -0.52
N GLU A 66 36.40 -14.26 -0.36
CA GLU A 66 37.37 -14.39 -1.46
C GLU A 66 36.91 -15.34 -2.57
N ARG A 67 36.03 -16.30 -2.23
CA ARG A 67 35.43 -17.26 -3.17
C ARG A 67 34.19 -16.70 -3.87
N ARG A 68 33.88 -15.42 -3.66
CA ARG A 68 32.69 -14.73 -4.16
C ARG A 68 31.37 -15.28 -3.62
N CYS A 69 31.40 -15.97 -2.49
CA CYS A 69 30.21 -16.41 -1.77
C CYS A 69 29.74 -15.29 -0.83
N TYR A 70 28.43 -15.10 -0.76
CA TYR A 70 27.79 -14.23 0.22
C TYR A 70 27.61 -14.98 1.54
N ARG A 71 27.96 -14.32 2.64
CA ARG A 71 27.82 -14.82 4.01
C ARG A 71 27.11 -13.78 4.87
N LEU A 72 26.44 -14.24 5.92
CA LEU A 72 25.83 -13.36 6.90
C LEU A 72 26.92 -12.70 7.75
N THR A 73 26.84 -11.38 7.90
CA THR A 73 27.62 -10.65 8.91
C THR A 73 27.00 -10.88 10.29
N PRO A 74 27.64 -10.43 11.40
CA PRO A 74 26.99 -10.45 12.71
C PRO A 74 25.63 -9.74 12.74
N LEU A 75 25.43 -8.70 11.92
CA LEU A 75 24.13 -8.03 11.78
C LEU A 75 23.14 -8.89 10.98
N GLY A 76 23.59 -9.53 9.90
CA GLY A 76 22.79 -10.49 9.14
C GLY A 76 22.30 -11.67 9.99
N GLU A 77 23.16 -12.20 10.87
CA GLU A 77 22.79 -13.26 11.82
C GLU A 77 21.72 -12.81 12.81
N ARG A 78 21.76 -11.55 13.26
CA ARG A 78 20.68 -10.98 14.09
C ARG A 78 19.38 -10.90 13.31
N ALA A 79 19.40 -10.42 12.06
CA ALA A 79 18.21 -10.40 11.21
C ALA A 79 17.64 -11.82 10.99
N MET A 80 18.51 -12.81 10.79
CA MET A 80 18.09 -14.22 10.65
C MET A 80 17.52 -14.80 11.94
N SER A 81 18.00 -14.39 13.12
CA SER A 81 17.41 -14.79 14.40
C SER A 81 15.98 -14.29 14.58
N VAL A 82 15.67 -13.07 14.11
CA VAL A 82 14.31 -12.53 14.12
C VAL A 82 13.39 -13.39 13.25
N LEU A 83 13.85 -13.77 12.04
CA LEU A 83 13.07 -14.63 11.14
C LEU A 83 12.79 -16.01 11.73
N ARG A 84 13.76 -16.61 12.41
CA ARG A 84 13.58 -17.92 13.06
C ARG A 84 12.69 -17.87 14.29
N GLY A 85 12.59 -16.71 14.95
CA GLY A 85 11.74 -16.53 16.13
C GLY A 85 10.25 -16.36 15.82
N VAL A 86 9.87 -16.26 14.54
CA VAL A 86 8.46 -16.15 14.14
C VAL A 86 7.87 -17.56 14.01
N ASP A 87 7.28 -18.06 15.09
CA ASP A 87 6.42 -19.24 15.05
C ASP A 87 4.99 -18.84 14.62
N VAL A 88 4.32 -19.68 13.85
CA VAL A 88 2.97 -19.42 13.31
C VAL A 88 2.00 -20.44 13.91
N PRO A 89 1.46 -20.21 15.12
CA PRO A 89 0.47 -21.09 15.70
C PRO A 89 -0.85 -21.04 14.92
N GLU A 90 -1.61 -22.13 14.95
CA GLU A 90 -2.84 -22.30 14.16
C GLU A 90 -3.91 -21.22 14.41
N ASN A 91 -3.90 -20.59 15.60
CA ASN A 91 -4.87 -19.58 16.03
C ASN A 91 -4.45 -18.12 15.76
N LEU A 92 -3.39 -17.87 15.00
CA LEU A 92 -2.89 -16.51 14.76
C LEU A 92 -3.70 -15.71 13.72
N GLY A 93 -4.60 -16.37 12.97
CA GLY A 93 -5.33 -15.78 11.84
C GLY A 93 -6.12 -14.52 12.21
N ASP A 94 -6.80 -14.54 13.36
CA ASP A 94 -7.60 -13.41 13.84
C ASP A 94 -6.72 -12.22 14.22
N TYR A 95 -5.62 -12.46 14.93
CA TYR A 95 -4.66 -11.43 15.33
C TYR A 95 -3.94 -10.80 14.14
N VAL A 96 -3.53 -11.60 13.16
CA VAL A 96 -2.91 -11.10 11.92
C VAL A 96 -3.91 -10.26 11.12
N SER A 97 -5.18 -10.67 11.07
CA SER A 97 -6.24 -9.92 10.38
C SER A 97 -6.52 -8.59 11.06
N ALA A 98 -6.57 -8.57 12.39
CA ALA A 98 -6.71 -7.34 13.18
C ALA A 98 -5.53 -6.38 12.98
N ALA A 99 -4.29 -6.88 13.00
CA ALA A 99 -3.09 -6.07 12.77
C ALA A 99 -3.03 -5.50 11.33
N LYS A 100 -3.41 -6.30 10.33
CA LYS A 100 -3.53 -5.81 8.94
C LYS A 100 -4.60 -4.74 8.81
N ALA A 101 -5.72 -4.88 9.53
CA ALA A 101 -6.78 -3.89 9.53
C ALA A 101 -6.30 -2.56 10.10
N SER A 102 -5.55 -2.55 11.20
CA SER A 102 -5.02 -1.32 11.80
C SER A 102 -3.95 -0.65 10.93
N GLN A 103 -3.08 -1.42 10.28
CA GLN A 103 -2.04 -0.88 9.38
C GLN A 103 -2.62 -0.34 8.07
N ALA A 104 -3.70 -0.95 7.56
CA ALA A 104 -4.33 -0.53 6.31
C ALA A 104 -5.16 0.78 6.42
N VAL A 105 -5.19 1.43 7.58
CA VAL A 105 -5.85 2.73 7.80
C VAL A 105 -4.98 3.91 7.34
N SER A 106 -3.81 3.66 6.75
CA SER A 106 -2.98 4.69 6.11
C SER A 106 -3.57 5.24 4.79
N ILE A 107 -4.88 5.48 4.72
CA ILE A 107 -5.48 6.30 3.67
C ILE A 107 -4.90 7.70 3.85
N HIS A 108 -4.19 8.21 2.84
CA HIS A 108 -3.58 9.53 2.92
C HIS A 108 -4.67 10.57 3.23
N PRO A 109 -4.51 11.43 4.27
CA PRO A 109 -5.54 12.37 4.73
C PRO A 109 -6.05 13.32 3.63
N PHE A 110 -5.32 13.42 2.52
CA PHE A 110 -5.71 14.15 1.32
C PHE A 110 -6.91 13.56 0.58
N VAL A 111 -6.98 12.24 0.39
CA VAL A 111 -8.04 11.60 -0.40
C VAL A 111 -9.40 11.77 0.29
N SER A 112 -9.44 11.55 1.61
CA SER A 112 -10.67 11.77 2.39
C SER A 112 -11.11 13.23 2.38
N LYS A 113 -10.17 14.20 2.48
CA LYS A 113 -10.48 15.62 2.37
C LYS A 113 -11.01 15.99 0.97
N LEU A 114 -10.43 15.42 -0.09
CA LEU A 114 -10.85 15.66 -1.47
C LEU A 114 -12.24 15.08 -1.75
N LEU A 115 -12.53 13.86 -1.31
CA LEU A 115 -13.86 13.26 -1.40
C LEU A 115 -14.92 14.06 -0.63
N MET A 116 -14.58 14.52 0.58
CA MET A 116 -15.48 15.36 1.38
C MET A 116 -15.73 16.71 0.69
N GLY A 117 -14.70 17.32 0.10
CA GLY A 117 -14.82 18.52 -0.73
C GLY A 117 -15.72 18.31 -1.95
N ALA A 118 -15.59 17.17 -2.64
CA ALA A 118 -16.44 16.82 -3.78
C ALA A 118 -17.92 16.69 -3.37
N VAL A 119 -18.22 16.06 -2.23
CA VAL A 119 -19.59 15.96 -1.70
C VAL A 119 -20.20 17.34 -1.42
N VAL A 120 -19.44 18.21 -0.75
CA VAL A 120 -19.89 19.58 -0.45
C VAL A 120 -20.13 20.36 -1.74
N MET A 121 -19.21 20.28 -2.69
CA MET A 121 -19.31 20.97 -3.97
C MET A 121 -20.52 20.49 -4.80
N THR A 122 -20.72 19.18 -4.93
CA THR A 122 -21.89 18.62 -5.64
C THR A 122 -23.20 19.02 -4.96
N SER A 123 -23.24 19.03 -3.62
CA SER A 123 -24.41 19.48 -2.87
C SER A 123 -24.73 20.95 -3.15
N PHE A 124 -23.71 21.81 -3.22
CA PHE A 124 -23.87 23.22 -3.58
C PHE A 124 -24.44 23.39 -5.00
N PHE A 125 -23.91 22.66 -5.99
CA PHE A 125 -24.44 22.71 -7.35
C PHE A 125 -25.92 22.27 -7.41
N LEU A 126 -26.30 21.22 -6.70
CA LEU A 126 -27.70 20.77 -6.66
C LEU A 126 -28.63 21.83 -6.07
N LEU A 127 -28.19 22.59 -5.06
CA LEU A 127 -28.97 23.71 -4.52
C LEU A 127 -29.13 24.83 -5.55
N VAL A 128 -28.06 25.19 -6.26
CA VAL A 128 -28.11 26.21 -7.32
C VAL A 128 -29.06 25.78 -8.44
N TRP A 129 -28.95 24.54 -8.93
CA TRP A 129 -29.85 24.02 -9.96
C TRP A 129 -31.30 23.93 -9.48
N GLY A 130 -31.52 23.55 -8.22
CA GLY A 130 -32.84 23.54 -7.61
C GLY A 130 -33.47 24.94 -7.54
N TYR A 131 -32.66 25.96 -7.23
CA TYR A 131 -33.10 27.35 -7.23
C TYR A 131 -33.43 27.85 -8.65
N ILE A 132 -32.61 27.51 -9.65
CA ILE A 132 -32.91 27.81 -11.06
C ILE A 132 -34.22 27.14 -11.49
N ALA A 133 -34.45 25.89 -11.08
CA ALA A 133 -35.70 25.19 -11.35
C ALA A 133 -36.91 25.86 -10.69
N TYR A 134 -36.75 26.38 -9.47
CA TYR A 134 -37.79 27.16 -8.79
C TYR A 134 -38.18 28.41 -9.59
N ILE A 135 -37.19 29.21 -10.02
CA ILE A 135 -37.43 30.40 -10.85
C ILE A 135 -38.11 30.02 -12.17
N ALA A 136 -37.62 28.98 -12.83
CA ALA A 136 -38.18 28.52 -14.09
C ALA A 136 -39.67 28.19 -13.97
N ILE A 137 -40.09 27.54 -12.87
CA ILE A 137 -41.49 27.20 -12.60
C ILE A 137 -42.32 28.46 -12.27
N SER A 138 -41.77 29.40 -11.50
CA SER A 138 -42.52 30.59 -11.05
C SER A 138 -42.70 31.64 -12.15
N GLU A 139 -41.68 31.86 -12.98
CA GLU A 139 -41.69 32.91 -14.01
C GLU A 139 -42.08 32.37 -15.40
N GLY A 140 -42.09 31.05 -15.55
CA GLY A 140 -42.40 30.38 -16.81
C GLY A 140 -41.21 30.37 -17.76
N SER A 141 -40.55 29.21 -17.84
CA SER A 141 -39.44 28.98 -18.77
C SER A 141 -39.88 28.14 -19.98
N PRO A 142 -39.16 28.20 -21.12
CA PRO A 142 -39.38 27.27 -22.23
C PRO A 142 -39.26 25.80 -21.82
N VAL A 143 -40.03 24.92 -22.47
CA VAL A 143 -40.12 23.48 -22.15
C VAL A 143 -38.76 22.80 -22.09
N PHE A 144 -37.85 23.13 -23.01
CA PHE A 144 -36.51 22.52 -23.06
C PHE A 144 -35.68 22.78 -21.79
N VAL A 145 -35.90 23.90 -21.10
CA VAL A 145 -35.15 24.24 -19.88
C VAL A 145 -35.51 23.28 -18.74
N TYR A 146 -36.80 22.92 -18.59
CA TYR A 146 -37.21 21.94 -17.59
C TYR A 146 -36.64 20.55 -17.87
N ILE A 147 -36.56 20.15 -19.15
CA ILE A 147 -35.97 18.86 -19.55
C ILE A 147 -34.48 18.82 -19.16
N VAL A 148 -33.74 19.88 -19.47
CA VAL A 148 -32.31 19.99 -19.12
C VAL A 148 -32.11 20.02 -17.60
N LEU A 149 -32.91 20.80 -16.86
CA LEU A 149 -32.81 20.90 -15.40
C LEU A 149 -33.14 19.57 -14.72
N ALA A 150 -34.19 18.87 -15.16
CA ALA A 150 -34.53 17.56 -14.63
C ALA A 150 -33.37 16.56 -14.82
N PHE A 151 -32.74 16.57 -16.00
CA PHE A 151 -31.58 15.73 -16.27
C PHE A 151 -30.39 16.08 -15.36
N LEU A 152 -30.06 17.37 -15.21
CA LEU A 152 -28.94 17.83 -14.37
C LEU A 152 -29.15 17.50 -12.89
N LEU A 153 -30.38 17.65 -12.37
CA LEU A 153 -30.71 17.31 -10.99
C LEU A 153 -30.60 15.81 -10.73
N VAL A 154 -31.14 14.98 -11.63
CA VAL A 154 -31.03 13.51 -11.53
C VAL A 154 -29.57 13.07 -11.60
N ALA A 155 -28.81 13.58 -12.57
CA ALA A 155 -27.39 13.28 -12.72
C ALA A 155 -26.59 13.70 -11.48
N GLY A 156 -26.80 14.92 -10.97
CA GLY A 156 -26.15 15.41 -9.76
C GLY A 156 -26.48 14.58 -8.52
N LEU A 157 -27.74 14.14 -8.38
CA LEU A 157 -28.18 13.29 -7.27
C LEU A 157 -27.53 11.90 -7.33
N LEU A 158 -27.42 11.32 -8.53
CA LEU A 158 -26.71 10.05 -8.75
C LEU A 158 -25.22 10.17 -8.38
N VAL A 159 -24.56 11.25 -8.78
CA VAL A 159 -23.16 11.52 -8.41
C VAL A 159 -23.04 11.67 -6.90
N LEU A 160 -23.93 12.41 -6.25
CA LEU A 160 -23.92 12.61 -4.80
C LEU A 160 -24.09 11.29 -4.05
N VAL A 161 -25.05 10.46 -4.45
CA VAL A 161 -25.27 9.12 -3.87
C VAL A 161 -24.04 8.23 -4.10
N GLY A 162 -23.44 8.28 -5.30
CA GLY A 162 -22.21 7.58 -5.62
C GLY A 162 -21.05 8.00 -4.70
N LEU A 163 -20.83 9.30 -4.52
CA LEU A 163 -19.80 9.86 -3.65
C LEU A 163 -20.01 9.47 -2.18
N ILE A 164 -21.25 9.56 -1.67
CA ILE A 164 -21.58 9.14 -0.30
C ILE A 164 -21.36 7.64 -0.12
N ARG A 165 -21.72 6.83 -1.13
CA ARG A 165 -21.49 5.38 -1.10
C ARG A 165 -20.00 5.06 -1.07
N VAL A 166 -19.19 5.74 -1.89
CA VAL A 166 -17.73 5.60 -1.89
C VAL A 166 -17.14 6.05 -0.55
N LEU A 167 -17.63 7.13 0.05
CA LEU A 167 -17.17 7.61 1.35
C LEU A 167 -17.53 6.63 2.48
N ARG A 168 -18.71 6.01 2.44
CA ARG A 168 -19.11 4.95 3.39
C ARG A 168 -18.37 3.63 3.17
N SER A 169 -18.01 3.31 1.93
CA SER A 169 -17.23 2.13 1.55
C SER A 169 -15.72 2.40 1.49
N ALA A 170 -15.28 3.55 2.01
CA ALA A 170 -13.91 4.06 1.91
C ALA A 170 -12.80 3.07 2.29
N PRO A 171 -12.93 2.15 3.27
CA PRO A 171 -11.84 1.21 3.54
C PRO A 171 -11.62 0.18 2.42
N GLU A 172 -12.61 -0.13 1.58
CA GLU A 172 -12.50 -1.17 0.54
C GLU A 172 -12.35 -0.63 -0.88
N TYR A 173 -12.92 0.55 -1.17
CA TYR A 173 -12.89 1.12 -2.51
C TYR A 173 -11.52 1.74 -2.84
N VAL A 174 -10.91 2.39 -1.84
CA VAL A 174 -9.56 2.96 -1.95
C VAL A 174 -8.54 1.83 -2.17
N LYS A 175 -8.65 0.71 -1.45
CA LYS A 175 -7.80 -0.48 -1.65
C LYS A 175 -7.89 -1.07 -3.06
N ARG A 176 -9.07 -1.04 -3.68
CA ARG A 176 -9.26 -1.50 -5.08
C ARG A 176 -8.68 -0.52 -6.09
N LEU A 177 -8.76 0.79 -5.80
CA LEU A 177 -8.22 1.83 -6.66
C LEU A 177 -6.69 1.89 -6.59
N GLU A 178 -6.10 1.76 -5.38
CA GLU A 178 -4.66 1.68 -5.16
C GLU A 178 -4.04 0.46 -5.87
N ARG A 179 -4.70 -0.71 -5.80
CA ARG A 179 -4.27 -1.90 -6.56
C ARG A 179 -4.32 -1.70 -8.07
N ARG A 180 -5.26 -0.92 -8.59
CA ARG A 180 -5.36 -0.61 -10.04
C ARG A 180 -4.37 0.46 -10.49
N LEU A 181 -4.01 1.39 -9.61
CA LEU A 181 -3.09 2.48 -9.90
C LEU A 181 -1.62 2.13 -9.63
N GLY A 182 -1.33 0.94 -9.08
CA GLY A 182 0.04 0.47 -8.83
C GLY A 182 0.80 1.28 -7.78
N LEU A 183 0.09 2.02 -6.93
CA LEU A 183 0.65 2.92 -5.91
C LEU A 183 1.06 2.20 -4.62
N THR A 184 0.68 0.93 -4.48
CA THR A 184 1.15 0.02 -3.43
C THR A 184 1.87 -1.15 -4.08
N ARG A 185 3.20 -1.21 -3.90
CA ARG A 185 4.00 -2.44 -4.04
C ARG A 185 3.97 -3.20 -2.72
#